data_AF-A0A6I7QAR8-F1
#
_entry.id   AF-A0A6I7QAR8-F1
#
_cell.length_a   1.000
_cell.length_b   1.000
_cell.length_c   1.000
_cell.angle_alpha   90.00
_cell.angle_beta   90.00
_cell.angle_gamma   90.00
#
_symmetry.space_group_name_H-M   'P 1'
#
loop_
_entity.id
_entity.type
_entity.pdbx_description
1 polymer ?
#
loop_
_entity_poly.entity_id
_entity_poly.type
_entity_poly.pdbx_seq_one_letter_code
_entity_poly.pdbx_strand_id
1 'polypeptide(L)'
;MWSQILLIISSLLSVYFILSRVPESRKDIKLLGTITCFSVFSHELLHILEVNYYQIVTDYLSIGIYSLLLIIILITVRLHKPEYARYPYLFVFTPILILLFFPFIQGTDVLTSLILKLIQAGCIISLLLIIIAHFELLKRGWQTGLSIFLLATSYLIFWFLSEQYDQKLWMWQPQLAVSMLLLAVNFPYIYYKNDE
;
A
#
# COMPACT_ATOMS: atom_id res chain seq x y z
N MET A 1 15.32 -6.17 -13.27
CA MET A 1 15.86 -7.27 -12.43
C MET A 1 16.40 -6.79 -11.09
N TRP A 2 17.50 -6.02 -11.00
CA TRP A 2 18.05 -5.57 -9.70
C TRP A 2 17.07 -4.79 -8.82
N SER A 3 16.27 -3.92 -9.42
CA SER A 3 15.24 -3.14 -8.74
C SER A 3 14.05 -3.98 -8.24
N GLN A 4 13.70 -5.05 -8.95
CA GLN A 4 12.67 -6.02 -8.51
C GLN A 4 13.18 -6.84 -7.33
N ILE A 5 14.45 -7.27 -7.35
CA ILE A 5 15.08 -7.95 -6.21
C ILE A 5 15.04 -7.05 -4.97
N LEU A 6 15.27 -5.75 -5.14
CA LEU A 6 15.19 -4.77 -4.06
C LEU A 6 13.74 -4.66 -3.50
N LEU A 7 12.71 -4.69 -4.36
CA LEU A 7 11.31 -4.74 -3.91
C LEU A 7 10.97 -6.03 -3.14
N ILE A 8 11.50 -7.16 -3.58
CA ILE A 8 11.36 -8.46 -2.89
C ILE A 8 11.99 -8.39 -1.50
N ILE A 9 13.23 -7.91 -1.39
CA ILE A 9 13.92 -7.79 -0.10
C ILE A 9 13.20 -6.80 0.82
N SER A 10 12.81 -5.64 0.29
CA SER A 10 12.11 -4.63 1.07
C SER A 10 10.72 -5.09 1.55
N SER A 11 9.99 -5.89 0.76
CA SER A 11 8.68 -6.43 1.18
C SER A 11 8.83 -7.42 2.33
N LEU A 12 9.82 -8.31 2.28
CA LEU A 12 10.13 -9.22 3.40
C LEU A 12 10.57 -8.48 4.66
N LEU A 13 11.43 -7.47 4.52
CA LEU A 13 11.84 -6.62 5.65
C LEU A 13 10.64 -5.84 6.21
N SER A 14 9.72 -5.40 5.36
CA SER A 14 8.49 -4.71 5.80
C SER A 14 7.59 -5.64 6.60
N VAL A 15 7.47 -6.92 6.22
CA VAL A 15 6.79 -7.95 7.03
C VAL A 15 7.41 -8.04 8.42
N TYR A 16 8.75 -8.14 8.50
CA TYR A 16 9.46 -8.20 9.77
C TYR A 16 9.19 -6.96 10.65
N PHE A 17 9.21 -5.75 10.06
CA PHE A 17 8.91 -4.52 10.81
C PHE A 17 7.45 -4.45 11.27
N ILE A 18 6.49 -4.85 10.44
CA ILE A 18 5.08 -4.91 10.82
C ILE A 18 4.89 -5.89 11.99
N LEU A 19 5.50 -7.09 11.91
CA LEU A 19 5.36 -8.10 12.94
C LEU A 19 5.99 -7.69 14.28
N SER A 20 7.11 -6.98 14.24
CA SER A 20 7.87 -6.57 15.44
C SER A 20 7.38 -5.26 16.05
N ARG A 21 6.81 -4.34 15.27
CA ARG A 21 6.47 -2.99 15.73
C ARG A 21 4.98 -2.72 15.91
N VAL A 22 4.08 -3.42 15.21
CA VAL A 22 2.64 -3.23 15.43
C VAL A 22 2.24 -3.89 16.76
N PRO A 23 1.53 -3.18 17.66
CA PRO A 23 1.16 -3.72 18.97
C PRO A 23 0.20 -4.91 18.84
N GLU A 24 0.29 -5.86 19.79
CA GLU A 24 -0.53 -7.09 19.81
C GLU A 24 -2.04 -6.83 19.99
N SER A 25 -2.41 -5.65 20.48
CA SER A 25 -3.79 -5.16 20.54
C SER A 25 -4.44 -5.00 19.15
N ARG A 26 -3.62 -4.80 18.10
CA ARG A 26 -4.06 -4.52 16.72
C ARG A 26 -3.72 -5.68 15.77
N LYS A 27 -4.19 -6.88 16.13
CA LYS A 27 -3.96 -8.12 15.33
C LYS A 27 -4.50 -8.02 13.91
N ASP A 28 -5.58 -7.28 13.71
CA ASP A 28 -6.19 -7.03 12.40
C ASP A 28 -5.25 -6.27 11.46
N ILE A 29 -4.67 -5.16 11.92
CA ILE A 29 -3.67 -4.39 11.15
C ILE A 29 -2.41 -5.22 10.90
N LYS A 30 -1.97 -6.00 11.90
CA LYS A 30 -0.80 -6.89 11.78
C LYS A 30 -1.03 -7.96 10.70
N LEU A 31 -2.19 -8.61 10.70
CA LEU A 31 -2.55 -9.62 9.70
C LEU A 31 -2.74 -9.01 8.32
N LEU A 32 -3.49 -7.91 8.18
CA LEU A 32 -3.71 -7.28 6.88
C LEU A 32 -2.43 -6.70 6.30
N GLY A 33 -1.58 -6.08 7.13
CA GLY A 33 -0.30 -5.54 6.72
C GLY A 33 0.66 -6.63 6.22
N THR A 34 0.72 -7.76 6.92
CA THR A 34 1.55 -8.90 6.49
C THR A 34 1.04 -9.52 5.20
N ILE A 35 -0.28 -9.71 5.04
CA ILE A 35 -0.87 -10.18 3.77
C ILE A 35 -0.58 -9.20 2.63
N THR A 36 -0.65 -7.89 2.88
CA THR A 36 -0.35 -6.86 1.88
C THR A 36 1.11 -6.96 1.41
N CYS A 37 2.08 -6.99 2.33
CA CYS A 37 3.49 -7.12 1.97
C CYS A 37 3.81 -8.48 1.32
N PHE A 38 3.15 -9.56 1.74
CA PHE A 38 3.31 -10.86 1.10
C PHE A 38 2.73 -10.87 -0.32
N SER A 39 1.63 -10.16 -0.56
CA SER A 39 1.05 -10.00 -1.90
C SER A 39 2.00 -9.22 -2.82
N VAL A 40 2.67 -8.18 -2.31
CA VAL A 40 3.75 -7.46 -3.04
C VAL A 40 4.90 -8.40 -3.37
N PHE A 41 5.34 -9.23 -2.40
CA PHE A 41 6.37 -10.24 -2.62
C PHE A 41 5.97 -11.22 -3.74
N SER A 42 4.75 -11.77 -3.69
CA SER A 42 4.24 -12.68 -4.72
C SER A 42 4.13 -12.01 -6.09
N HIS A 43 3.69 -10.75 -6.14
CA HIS A 43 3.61 -9.96 -7.36
C HIS A 43 4.96 -9.83 -8.05
N GLU A 44 5.99 -9.41 -7.32
CA GLU A 44 7.35 -9.25 -7.87
C GLU A 44 7.99 -10.59 -8.26
N LEU A 45 7.72 -11.64 -7.49
CA LEU A 45 8.23 -12.99 -7.77
C LEU A 45 7.66 -13.54 -9.08
N LEU A 46 6.36 -13.35 -9.34
CA LEU A 46 5.74 -13.73 -10.61
C LEU A 46 6.34 -12.97 -11.80
N HIS A 47 6.66 -11.69 -11.61
CA HIS A 47 7.32 -10.89 -12.64
C HIS A 47 8.72 -11.39 -13.01
N ILE A 48 9.45 -12.01 -12.07
CA ILE A 48 10.79 -12.57 -12.31
C ILE A 48 10.70 -13.96 -12.96
N LEU A 49 9.70 -14.77 -12.59
CA LEU A 49 9.57 -16.15 -13.07
C LEU A 49 8.96 -16.28 -14.48
N GLU A 50 8.52 -15.19 -15.10
CA GLU A 50 7.97 -15.16 -16.47
C GLU A 50 6.91 -16.26 -16.72
N VAL A 51 6.03 -16.50 -15.74
CA VAL A 51 5.05 -17.61 -15.78
C VAL A 51 3.97 -17.34 -16.82
N ASN A 52 3.63 -18.35 -17.64
CA ASN A 52 2.49 -18.27 -18.56
C ASN A 52 1.18 -18.00 -17.79
N TYR A 53 0.35 -17.06 -18.26
CA TYR A 53 -0.81 -16.45 -17.57
C TYR A 53 -0.50 -15.40 -16.48
N TYR A 54 0.72 -14.85 -16.44
CA TYR A 54 1.09 -13.83 -15.43
C TYR A 54 0.12 -12.64 -15.40
N GLN A 55 -0.32 -12.13 -16.55
CA GLN A 55 -0.95 -10.81 -16.63
C GLN A 55 -2.25 -10.70 -15.82
N ILE A 56 -3.11 -11.73 -15.92
CA ILE A 56 -4.36 -11.75 -15.14
C ILE A 56 -4.04 -11.81 -13.65
N VAL A 57 -3.15 -12.71 -13.23
CA VAL A 57 -2.81 -12.89 -11.81
C VAL A 57 -2.14 -11.65 -11.25
N THR A 58 -1.24 -10.99 -12.01
CA THR A 58 -0.58 -9.75 -11.60
C THR A 58 -1.55 -8.59 -11.46
N ASP A 59 -2.57 -8.50 -12.31
CA ASP A 59 -3.62 -7.47 -12.21
C ASP A 59 -4.46 -7.67 -10.94
N TYR A 60 -4.90 -8.91 -10.67
CA TYR A 60 -5.63 -9.24 -9.44
C TYR A 60 -4.78 -8.96 -8.19
N LEU A 61 -3.50 -9.32 -8.22
CA LEU A 61 -2.57 -9.04 -7.12
C LEU A 61 -2.39 -7.53 -6.92
N SER A 62 -2.22 -6.76 -8.00
CA SER A 62 -2.07 -5.30 -7.94
C SER A 62 -3.30 -4.64 -7.31
N ILE A 63 -4.49 -4.97 -7.80
CA ILE A 63 -5.75 -4.45 -7.25
C ILE A 63 -5.92 -4.89 -5.79
N GLY A 64 -5.57 -6.14 -5.48
CA GLY A 64 -5.63 -6.69 -4.14
C GLY A 64 -4.73 -5.95 -3.17
N ILE A 65 -3.48 -5.69 -3.55
CA ILE A 65 -2.50 -4.93 -2.75
C ILE A 65 -3.08 -3.56 -2.39
N TYR A 66 -3.56 -2.80 -3.37
CA TYR A 66 -4.09 -1.46 -3.10
C TYR A 66 -5.41 -1.50 -2.31
N SER A 67 -6.27 -2.49 -2.55
CA SER A 67 -7.51 -2.68 -1.80
C SER A 67 -7.22 -2.99 -0.33
N LEU A 68 -6.27 -3.88 -0.04
CA LEU A 68 -5.84 -4.17 1.33
C LEU A 68 -5.20 -2.95 2.00
N LEU A 69 -4.41 -2.18 1.27
CA LEU A 69 -3.82 -0.94 1.76
C LEU A 69 -4.91 0.08 2.14
N LEU A 70 -5.95 0.25 1.32
CA LEU A 70 -7.12 1.08 1.65
C LEU A 70 -7.83 0.58 2.91
N ILE A 71 -7.98 -0.72 3.11
CA ILE A 71 -8.60 -1.27 4.32
C ILE A 71 -7.76 -0.88 5.53
N ILE A 72 -6.43 -1.06 5.48
CA ILE A 72 -5.54 -0.66 6.58
C ILE A 72 -5.73 0.82 6.90
N ILE A 73 -5.72 1.69 5.88
CA ILE A 73 -5.96 3.13 6.01
C ILE A 73 -7.32 3.40 6.68
N LEU A 74 -8.40 2.74 6.24
CA LEU A 74 -9.74 2.93 6.79
C LEU A 74 -9.84 2.43 8.24
N ILE A 75 -9.18 1.32 8.60
CA ILE A 75 -9.04 0.87 10.00
C ILE A 75 -8.36 1.98 10.79
N THR A 76 -7.23 2.51 10.30
CA THR A 76 -6.52 3.61 10.97
C THR A 76 -7.45 4.80 11.18
N VAL A 77 -8.15 5.29 10.14
CA VAL A 77 -9.09 6.41 10.26
C VAL A 77 -10.18 6.12 11.28
N ARG A 78 -10.74 4.91 11.30
CA ARG A 78 -11.78 4.52 12.25
C ARG A 78 -11.26 4.54 13.69
N LEU A 79 -10.04 4.06 13.92
CA LEU A 79 -9.44 4.02 15.26
C LEU A 79 -9.26 5.41 15.86
N HIS A 80 -8.95 6.41 15.03
CA HIS A 80 -8.75 7.80 15.46
C HIS A 80 -10.06 8.57 15.65
N LYS A 81 -11.21 8.00 15.25
CA LYS A 81 -12.52 8.58 15.57
C LYS A 81 -12.96 8.18 16.98
N PRO A 82 -13.65 9.08 17.71
CA PRO A 82 -14.23 8.74 19.00
C PRO A 82 -15.32 7.67 18.83
N GLU A 83 -15.51 6.82 19.84
CA GLU A 83 -16.27 5.57 19.71
C GLU A 83 -17.70 5.77 19.20
N TYR A 84 -18.37 6.82 19.65
CA TYR A 84 -19.73 7.18 19.26
C TYR A 84 -19.86 7.64 17.79
N ALA A 85 -18.77 8.07 17.15
CA ALA A 85 -18.73 8.51 15.76
C ALA A 85 -18.08 7.47 14.83
N ARG A 86 -17.73 6.28 15.36
CA ARG A 86 -17.17 5.19 14.56
C ARG A 86 -18.28 4.55 13.75
N TYR A 87 -18.10 4.53 12.43
CA TYR A 87 -18.94 3.73 11.56
C TYR A 87 -18.73 2.21 11.83
N PRO A 88 -19.71 1.36 11.49
CA PRO A 88 -19.59 -0.09 11.66
C PRO A 88 -18.33 -0.68 11.05
N TYR A 89 -17.66 -1.59 11.76
CA TYR A 89 -16.38 -2.17 11.34
C TYR A 89 -16.45 -2.86 9.98
N LEU A 90 -17.60 -3.45 9.63
CA LEU A 90 -17.82 -4.11 8.34
C LEU A 90 -17.60 -3.17 7.14
N PHE A 91 -17.92 -1.88 7.26
CA PHE A 91 -17.72 -0.92 6.16
C PHE A 91 -16.26 -0.59 5.88
N VAL A 92 -15.34 -0.96 6.77
CA VAL A 92 -13.90 -0.82 6.53
C VAL A 92 -13.44 -1.75 5.40
N PHE A 93 -14.13 -2.88 5.18
CA PHE A 93 -13.79 -3.87 4.14
C PHE A 93 -14.41 -3.58 2.77
N THR A 94 -15.12 -2.45 2.63
CA THR A 94 -15.73 -2.03 1.35
C THR A 94 -14.74 -2.05 0.17
N PRO A 95 -13.45 -1.67 0.32
CA PRO A 95 -12.49 -1.75 -0.79
C PRO A 95 -12.31 -3.16 -1.38
N ILE A 96 -12.59 -4.24 -0.64
CA ILE A 96 -12.53 -5.62 -1.17
C ILE A 96 -13.53 -5.82 -2.31
N LEU A 97 -14.64 -5.08 -2.31
CA LEU A 97 -15.64 -5.18 -3.39
C LEU A 97 -15.06 -4.85 -4.76
N ILE A 98 -13.97 -4.07 -4.83
CA ILE A 98 -13.27 -3.78 -6.09
C ILE A 98 -12.80 -5.08 -6.76
N LEU A 99 -12.28 -6.04 -5.98
CA LEU A 99 -11.86 -7.34 -6.51
C LEU A 99 -13.05 -8.17 -7.02
N LEU A 100 -14.21 -8.07 -6.36
CA LEU A 100 -15.43 -8.76 -6.78
C LEU A 100 -15.93 -8.24 -8.14
N PHE A 101 -15.81 -6.93 -8.37
CA PHE A 101 -16.27 -6.29 -9.60
C PHE A 101 -15.22 -6.26 -10.73
N PHE A 102 -13.96 -6.60 -10.44
CA PHE A 102 -12.89 -6.59 -11.43
C PHE A 102 -13.14 -7.48 -12.67
N PRO A 103 -13.74 -8.68 -12.58
CA PRO A 103 -14.07 -9.48 -13.77
C PRO A 103 -14.93 -8.76 -14.81
N PHE A 104 -15.79 -7.82 -14.39
CA PHE A 104 -16.66 -7.07 -15.30
C PHE A 104 -15.92 -6.01 -16.13
N ILE A 105 -14.69 -5.70 -15.73
CA ILE A 105 -13.83 -4.67 -16.31
C ILE A 105 -12.67 -5.30 -17.08
N GLN A 106 -12.39 -6.57 -16.81
CA GLN A 106 -11.32 -7.33 -17.41
C GLN A 106 -11.44 -7.37 -18.94
N GLY A 107 -10.34 -7.13 -19.63
CA GLY A 107 -10.28 -7.08 -21.11
C GLY A 107 -10.26 -5.67 -21.71
N THR A 108 -10.36 -4.62 -20.89
CA THR A 108 -10.16 -3.23 -21.35
C THR A 108 -9.00 -2.57 -20.62
N ASP A 109 -7.82 -2.55 -21.26
CA ASP A 109 -6.57 -2.01 -20.65
C ASP A 109 -6.71 -0.56 -20.15
N VAL A 110 -7.47 0.26 -20.88
CA VAL A 110 -7.75 1.65 -20.50
C VAL A 110 -8.54 1.73 -19.19
N LEU A 111 -9.53 0.86 -19.01
CA LEU A 111 -10.39 0.90 -17.82
C LEU A 111 -9.66 0.31 -16.60
N THR A 112 -8.91 -0.77 -16.80
CA THR A 112 -8.03 -1.37 -15.77
C THR A 112 -6.98 -0.38 -15.28
N SER A 113 -6.28 0.29 -16.20
CA SER A 113 -5.26 1.28 -15.85
C SER A 113 -5.85 2.50 -15.15
N LEU A 114 -7.01 3.01 -15.60
CA LEU A 114 -7.71 4.11 -14.94
C LEU A 114 -8.10 3.77 -13.49
N ILE A 115 -8.65 2.57 -13.27
CA ILE A 115 -9.03 2.13 -11.93
C ILE A 115 -7.81 2.00 -11.02
N LEU A 116 -6.72 1.40 -11.50
CA LEU A 116 -5.48 1.31 -10.73
C LEU A 116 -4.92 2.69 -10.38
N LYS A 117 -4.89 3.64 -11.34
CA LYS A 117 -4.51 5.05 -11.10
C LYS A 117 -5.36 5.66 -9.98
N LEU A 118 -6.68 5.50 -10.05
CA LEU A 118 -7.62 6.07 -9.07
C LEU A 118 -7.48 5.46 -7.67
N ILE A 119 -7.38 4.14 -7.57
CA ILE A 119 -7.24 3.46 -6.27
C ILE A 119 -5.90 3.85 -5.63
N GLN A 120 -4.82 3.81 -6.40
CA GLN A 120 -3.49 4.17 -5.90
C GLN A 120 -3.41 5.64 -5.48
N ALA A 121 -3.99 6.55 -6.26
CA ALA A 121 -4.11 7.96 -5.87
C ALA A 121 -4.93 8.12 -4.58
N GLY A 122 -6.04 7.39 -4.46
CA GLY A 122 -6.89 7.37 -3.26
C GLY A 122 -6.11 6.91 -2.02
N CYS A 123 -5.28 5.86 -2.14
CA CYS A 123 -4.37 5.42 -1.07
C CYS A 123 -3.42 6.54 -0.64
N ILE A 124 -2.74 7.17 -1.61
CA ILE A 124 -1.71 8.18 -1.36
C ILE A 124 -2.31 9.40 -0.67
N ILE A 125 -3.41 9.92 -1.21
CA ILE A 125 -4.11 11.09 -0.66
C ILE A 125 -4.62 10.78 0.74
N SER A 126 -5.23 9.60 0.94
CA SER A 126 -5.75 9.23 2.26
C SER A 126 -4.64 9.08 3.30
N LEU A 127 -3.52 8.48 2.91
CA LEU A 127 -2.36 8.31 3.78
C LEU A 127 -1.69 9.67 4.10
N LEU A 128 -1.64 10.58 3.12
CA LEU A 128 -1.21 11.97 3.31
C LEU A 128 -2.10 12.71 4.31
N LEU A 129 -3.43 12.61 4.18
CA LEU A 129 -4.38 13.24 5.10
C LEU A 129 -4.25 12.68 6.52
N ILE A 130 -4.05 11.37 6.69
CA ILE A 130 -3.82 10.75 8.00
C ILE A 130 -2.57 11.35 8.65
N ILE A 131 -1.48 11.48 7.89
CA ILE A 131 -0.21 11.96 8.43
C ILE A 131 -0.27 13.45 8.76
N ILE A 132 -0.97 14.26 7.97
CA ILE A 132 -1.21 15.67 8.30
C ILE A 132 -2.05 15.76 9.58
N ALA A 133 -3.15 15.00 9.68
CA ALA A 133 -4.04 15.04 10.83
C ALA A 133 -3.38 14.55 12.14
N HIS A 134 -2.37 13.69 12.05
CA HIS A 134 -1.71 13.07 13.20
C HIS A 134 -0.20 13.36 13.23
N PHE A 135 0.22 14.47 12.63
CA PHE A 135 1.64 14.80 12.49
C PHE A 135 2.34 14.88 13.85
N GLU A 136 1.65 15.40 14.87
CA GLU A 136 2.14 15.52 16.24
C GLU A 136 2.31 14.17 16.96
N LEU A 137 1.57 13.14 16.55
CA LEU A 137 1.64 11.80 17.14
C LEU A 137 2.84 11.01 16.63
N LEU A 138 3.39 11.43 15.48
CA LEU A 138 4.52 10.78 14.86
C LEU A 138 5.81 11.27 15.51
N LYS A 139 6.40 10.43 16.38
CA LYS A 139 7.73 10.65 16.99
C LYS A 139 8.82 11.01 15.97
N ARG A 140 8.61 10.65 14.69
CA ARG A 140 9.45 10.99 13.55
C ARG A 140 8.59 11.48 12.37
N GLY A 141 7.73 12.47 12.61
CA GLY A 141 6.81 13.06 11.62
C GLY A 141 7.50 13.41 10.31
N TRP A 142 8.72 13.99 10.37
CA TRP A 142 9.52 14.29 9.18
C TRP A 142 9.86 13.03 8.34
N GLN A 143 10.28 11.93 8.97
CA GLN A 143 10.61 10.68 8.25
C GLN A 143 9.37 10.06 7.60
N THR A 144 8.21 10.22 8.24
CA THR A 144 6.93 9.70 7.73
C THR A 144 6.40 10.59 6.60
N GLY A 145 6.59 11.91 6.68
CA GLY A 145 6.35 12.84 5.58
C GLY A 145 7.24 12.56 4.38
N LEU A 146 8.54 12.33 4.61
CA LEU A 146 9.48 11.92 3.56
C LEU A 146 9.05 10.62 2.89
N SER A 147 8.56 9.63 3.65
CA SER A 147 8.10 8.38 3.06
C SER A 147 6.87 8.55 2.17
N ILE A 148 5.91 9.41 2.53
CA ILE A 148 4.78 9.73 1.64
C ILE A 148 5.29 10.45 0.39
N PHE A 149 6.18 11.42 0.57
CA PHE A 149 6.72 12.18 -0.56
C PHE A 149 7.39 11.24 -1.56
N LEU A 150 8.24 10.33 -1.09
CA LEU A 150 8.86 9.30 -1.93
C LEU A 150 7.84 8.37 -2.61
N LEU A 151 6.76 8.01 -1.90
CA LEU A 151 5.70 7.18 -2.44
C LEU A 151 4.90 7.92 -3.52
N ALA A 152 4.58 9.20 -3.31
CA ALA A 152 3.89 10.05 -4.25
C ALA A 152 4.74 10.34 -5.49
N THR A 153 6.04 10.61 -5.34
CA THR A 153 6.95 10.78 -6.48
C THR A 153 7.12 9.48 -7.25
N SER A 154 7.20 8.34 -6.56
CA SER A 154 7.25 7.02 -7.21
C SER A 154 6.01 6.77 -8.05
N TYR A 155 4.81 7.09 -7.52
CA TYR A 155 3.55 7.04 -8.27
C TYR A 155 3.57 7.91 -9.52
N LEU A 156 4.02 9.17 -9.40
CA LEU A 156 4.07 10.09 -10.53
C LEU A 156 5.04 9.61 -11.62
N ILE A 157 6.20 9.09 -11.21
CA ILE A 157 7.18 8.53 -12.15
C ILE A 157 6.60 7.30 -12.86
N PHE A 158 5.95 6.40 -12.12
CA PHE A 158 5.37 5.18 -12.67
C PHE A 158 4.27 5.46 -13.71
N TRP A 159 3.34 6.38 -13.43
CA TRP A 159 2.20 6.59 -14.33
C TRP A 159 2.41 7.64 -15.41
N PHE A 160 3.15 8.72 -15.14
CA PHE A 160 3.24 9.86 -16.07
C PHE A 160 4.56 9.91 -16.83
N LEU A 161 5.68 9.53 -16.20
CA LEU A 161 6.97 9.53 -16.88
C LEU A 161 7.22 8.21 -17.64
N SER A 162 6.77 7.08 -17.12
CA SER A 162 6.93 5.77 -17.77
C SER A 162 6.18 5.67 -19.11
N GLU A 163 5.07 6.40 -19.28
CA GLU A 163 4.34 6.46 -20.55
C GLU A 163 5.10 7.26 -21.63
N GLN A 164 5.91 8.25 -21.23
CA GLN A 164 6.65 9.13 -22.15
C GLN A 164 8.04 8.61 -22.52
N TYR A 165 8.71 7.96 -21.57
CA TYR A 165 10.03 7.39 -21.75
C TYR A 165 9.88 5.88 -21.63
N ASP A 166 9.84 5.22 -22.77
CA ASP A 166 9.88 3.77 -23.02
C ASP A 166 10.07 2.92 -21.75
N GLN A 167 9.10 2.03 -21.44
CA GLN A 167 8.72 1.30 -20.20
C GLN A 167 9.82 0.84 -19.18
N LYS A 168 11.10 1.08 -19.44
CA LYS A 168 12.29 0.72 -18.66
C LYS A 168 12.70 1.76 -17.62
N LEU A 169 11.81 2.65 -17.18
CA LEU A 169 12.11 3.55 -16.05
C LEU A 169 12.09 2.78 -14.73
N TRP A 170 13.18 2.08 -14.44
CA TRP A 170 13.43 1.36 -13.18
C TRP A 170 13.48 2.27 -11.94
N MET A 171 13.53 3.60 -12.13
CA MET A 171 13.76 4.59 -11.07
C MET A 171 12.63 4.65 -10.03
N TRP A 172 11.39 4.30 -10.38
CA TRP A 172 10.27 4.32 -9.42
C TRP A 172 10.38 3.21 -8.37
N GLN A 173 10.99 2.06 -8.71
CA GLN A 173 11.04 0.87 -7.86
C GLN A 173 11.92 1.06 -6.60
N PRO A 174 13.16 1.61 -6.67
CA PRO A 174 13.93 1.95 -5.49
C PRO A 174 13.22 2.95 -4.57
N GLN A 175 12.57 3.97 -5.15
CA GLN A 175 11.83 4.96 -4.37
C GLN A 175 10.66 4.30 -3.62
N LEU A 176 9.91 3.42 -4.30
CA LEU A 176 8.82 2.67 -3.70
C LEU A 176 9.32 1.80 -2.55
N ALA A 177 10.40 1.05 -2.76
CA ALA A 177 10.97 0.19 -1.73
C ALA A 177 11.39 0.95 -0.47
N VAL A 178 12.09 2.08 -0.64
CA VAL A 178 12.49 2.94 0.50
C VAL A 178 11.26 3.50 1.20
N SER A 179 10.25 3.95 0.45
CA SER A 179 9.01 4.46 1.02
C SER A 179 8.26 3.40 1.83
N MET A 180 8.19 2.17 1.33
CA MET A 180 7.54 1.04 1.98
C MET A 180 8.24 0.67 3.30
N LEU A 181 9.57 0.61 3.31
CA LEU A 181 10.35 0.36 4.52
C LEU A 181 10.14 1.44 5.57
N LEU A 182 10.22 2.71 5.18
CA LEU A 182 10.03 3.83 6.10
C LEU A 182 8.61 3.85 6.68
N LEU A 183 7.59 3.56 5.87
CA LEU A 183 6.22 3.41 6.34
C LEU A 183 6.08 2.23 7.31
N ALA A 184 6.63 1.05 6.99
CA ALA A 184 6.59 -0.11 7.88
C ALA A 184 7.27 0.16 9.24
N VAL A 185 8.32 0.99 9.25
CA VAL A 185 9.07 1.37 10.46
C VAL A 185 8.36 2.43 11.28
N ASN A 186 7.79 3.45 10.64
CA ASN A 186 7.29 4.66 11.31
C ASN A 186 5.77 4.69 11.51
N PHE A 187 4.99 4.10 10.60
CA PHE A 187 3.53 4.10 10.69
C PHE A 187 2.98 3.38 11.94
N PRO A 188 3.60 2.30 12.46
CA PRO A 188 3.11 1.64 13.68
C PRO A 188 3.04 2.53 14.92
N TYR A 189 3.82 3.62 15.00
CA TYR A 189 3.79 4.56 16.13
C TYR A 189 2.43 5.21 16.34
N ILE A 190 1.63 5.34 15.29
CA ILE A 190 0.28 5.88 15.35
C ILE A 190 -0.63 5.01 16.25
N TYR A 191 -0.38 3.70 16.34
CA TYR A 191 -1.25 2.79 17.08
C TYR A 191 -0.97 2.73 18.58
N TYR A 192 0.24 3.06 19.01
CA TYR A 192 0.62 2.97 20.43
C TYR A 192 -0.15 3.95 21.32
N LYS A 193 -0.47 5.15 20.81
CA LYS A 193 -1.18 6.17 21.61
C LYS A 193 -2.65 5.85 21.86
N ASN A 194 -3.27 4.98 21.05
CA ASN A 194 -4.68 4.60 21.22
C ASN A 194 -4.88 3.42 22.18
N ASP A 195 -3.79 2.89 22.75
CA ASP A 195 -3.83 1.79 23.72
C ASP A 195 -3.54 2.24 25.17
N GLU A 196 -3.21 3.53 25.37
CA GLU A 196 -3.13 4.22 26.67
C GLU A 196 -4.44 4.98 26.95
#